data_AF-A0A7Y5Q3Q4-F1
#
_entry.id   AF-A0A7Y5Q3Q4-F1
#
_cell.length_a   1.000
_cell.length_b   1.000
_cell.length_c   1.000
_cell.angle_alpha   90.00
_cell.angle_beta   90.00
_cell.angle_gamma   90.00
#
_symmetry.space_group_name_H-M   'P 1'
#
loop_
_entity.id
_entity.type
_entity.pdbx_description
1 polymer ?
#
loop_
_entity_poly.entity_id
_entity_poly.type
_entity_poly.pdbx_seq_one_letter_code
_entity_poly.pdbx_strand_id
1 'polypeptide(L)'
;MADVSAFEEAKRLLEQRRRAREEVLPDLPPAPASIEETGLRESFLVDLVVKLLFLRGNLEGRQICDAVGLPYQGIMEHVIRQIKDDMLAAVRRGDSVRELDWEFAITEKGGNVARDLIQRNGYAGPAPVPLERYVEVAGEQRPEWQQLNCAHMRQALSGLVVSDEMLLKLGPAFNSGKSMFLYGNAGNGKTLISERMSSSMRGGILIPQAIEAGGQVVQLFDPTHHEILGDEELRNRQSIDRRWLVVRRPFIIVGGELAMADLEMAWDESHRHYIAPMQLKANGGVFMIDDFGRQQVPVRDLLNRWIVPLEKGYDYHLLSGGVQVQVPFNLLIIFSTNLAPKDLVEEAFLRRIKYKIEIGDPTETQFREIFVNFCGKAGVEYRPAMLDYLIEQHYRRAGRQFRATHPRDLLLQLVDIARFNELSPELTPELLDAAVATYFVDLG
;
A
#
# COMPACT_ATOMS: atom_id res chain seq x y z
N MET A 1 -6.92 -40.74 -5.54
CA MET A 1 -7.54 -39.55 -4.88
C MET A 1 -6.55 -38.39 -4.66
N ALA A 2 -5.23 -38.62 -4.61
CA ALA A 2 -4.24 -37.53 -4.45
C ALA A 2 -4.04 -36.62 -5.70
N ASP A 3 -4.36 -37.12 -6.90
CA ASP A 3 -4.06 -36.44 -8.17
C ASP A 3 -5.08 -35.35 -8.57
N VAL A 4 -6.32 -35.47 -8.06
CA VAL A 4 -7.40 -34.51 -8.34
C VAL A 4 -7.20 -33.20 -7.57
N SER A 5 -6.65 -33.28 -6.34
CA SER A 5 -6.35 -32.12 -5.50
C SER A 5 -5.25 -31.25 -6.10
N ALA A 6 -4.17 -31.87 -6.60
CA ALA A 6 -3.06 -31.16 -7.24
C ALA A 6 -3.50 -30.50 -8.56
N PHE A 7 -4.39 -31.15 -9.30
CA PHE A 7 -4.96 -30.60 -10.54
C PHE A 7 -5.90 -29.42 -10.29
N GLU A 8 -6.75 -29.49 -9.26
CA GLU A 8 -7.61 -28.38 -8.85
C GLU A 8 -6.81 -27.20 -8.29
N GLU A 9 -5.75 -27.47 -7.53
CA GLU A 9 -4.83 -26.45 -7.02
C GLU A 9 -4.02 -25.79 -8.14
N ALA A 10 -3.51 -26.58 -9.10
CA ALA A 10 -2.85 -26.07 -10.30
C ALA A 10 -3.81 -25.27 -11.19
N LYS A 11 -5.08 -25.71 -11.33
CA LYS A 11 -6.12 -24.98 -12.06
C LYS A 11 -6.49 -23.67 -11.36
N ARG A 12 -6.55 -23.67 -10.03
CA ARG A 12 -6.77 -22.46 -9.22
C ARG A 12 -5.61 -21.49 -9.32
N LEU A 13 -4.36 -21.98 -9.31
CA LEU A 13 -3.15 -21.18 -9.54
C LEU A 13 -3.07 -20.66 -10.98
N LEU A 14 -3.47 -21.45 -11.97
CA LEU A 14 -3.57 -21.03 -13.37
C LEU A 14 -4.69 -20.02 -13.58
N GLU A 15 -5.83 -20.16 -12.91
CA GLU A 15 -6.92 -19.18 -12.92
C GLU A 15 -6.54 -17.92 -12.15
N GLN A 16 -5.78 -18.01 -11.06
CA GLN A 16 -5.20 -16.85 -10.37
C GLN A 16 -4.16 -16.14 -11.25
N ARG A 17 -3.27 -16.88 -11.93
CA ARG A 17 -2.34 -16.33 -12.93
C ARG A 17 -3.04 -15.78 -14.17
N ARG A 18 -4.17 -16.36 -14.56
CA ARG A 18 -5.00 -15.90 -15.70
C ARG A 18 -5.83 -14.69 -15.33
N ARG A 19 -6.33 -14.59 -14.08
CA ARG A 19 -6.96 -13.38 -13.52
C ARG A 19 -5.95 -12.26 -13.31
N ALA A 20 -4.72 -12.58 -12.91
CA ALA A 20 -3.59 -11.63 -12.91
C ALA A 20 -3.22 -11.18 -14.33
N ARG A 21 -3.44 -12.01 -15.36
CA ARG A 21 -3.27 -11.65 -16.78
C ARG A 21 -4.42 -10.82 -17.37
N GLU A 22 -5.54 -10.66 -16.67
CA GLU A 22 -6.63 -9.74 -17.04
C GLU A 22 -6.54 -8.40 -16.28
N GLU A 23 -5.39 -8.10 -15.66
CA GLU A 23 -5.06 -6.75 -15.22
C GLU A 23 -4.51 -5.96 -16.42
N VAL A 24 -5.24 -4.92 -16.87
CA VAL A 24 -4.67 -3.93 -17.79
C VAL A 24 -3.60 -3.18 -17.00
N LEU A 25 -2.33 -3.55 -17.22
CA LEU A 25 -1.19 -2.86 -16.64
C LEU A 25 -0.87 -1.64 -17.52
N PRO A 26 -0.52 -0.49 -16.93
CA PRO A 26 -0.02 0.64 -17.69
C PRO A 26 1.27 0.26 -18.42
N ASP A 27 1.46 0.77 -19.62
CA ASP A 27 2.71 0.61 -20.36
C ASP A 27 3.83 1.36 -19.63
N LEU A 28 4.98 0.69 -19.52
CA LEU A 28 6.19 1.35 -19.03
C LEU A 28 6.67 2.37 -20.06
N PRO A 29 7.04 3.60 -19.64
CA PRO A 29 7.50 4.62 -20.57
C PRO A 29 8.82 4.22 -21.24
N PRO A 30 9.08 4.69 -22.48
CA PRO A 30 10.35 4.44 -23.15
C PRO A 30 11.49 5.09 -22.38
N ALA A 31 12.68 4.48 -22.44
CA ALA A 31 13.87 5.03 -21.82
C ALA A 31 14.24 6.40 -22.45
N PRO A 32 14.69 7.38 -21.64
CA PRO A 32 15.15 8.66 -22.18
C PRO A 32 16.39 8.47 -23.07
N ALA A 33 16.46 9.22 -24.16
CA ALA A 33 17.54 9.14 -25.15
C ALA A 33 18.64 10.21 -24.94
N SER A 34 18.40 11.21 -24.09
CA SER A 34 19.37 12.25 -23.75
C SER A 34 19.23 12.72 -22.30
N ILE A 35 20.23 13.46 -21.79
CA ILE A 35 20.18 14.03 -20.44
C ILE A 35 18.98 14.97 -20.29
N GLU A 36 18.68 15.76 -21.32
CA GLU A 36 17.53 16.69 -21.33
C GLU A 36 16.20 15.94 -21.17
N GLU A 37 16.03 14.79 -21.83
CA GLU A 37 14.83 13.96 -21.71
C GLU A 37 14.68 13.31 -20.33
N THR A 38 15.77 13.16 -19.57
CA THR A 38 15.65 12.72 -18.17
C THR A 38 14.94 13.77 -17.30
N GLY A 39 14.98 15.04 -17.71
CA GLY A 39 14.54 16.21 -16.97
C GLY A 39 15.44 16.58 -15.79
N LEU A 40 16.59 15.91 -15.63
CA LEU A 40 17.60 16.21 -14.62
C LEU A 40 18.76 16.99 -15.22
N ARG A 41 19.46 17.75 -14.37
CA ARG A 41 20.72 18.40 -14.75
C ARG A 41 21.85 17.37 -14.82
N GLU A 42 22.76 17.50 -15.79
CA GLU A 42 23.95 16.64 -15.90
C GLU A 42 24.75 16.58 -14.59
N SER A 43 24.98 17.74 -13.96
CA SER A 43 25.62 17.82 -12.63
C SER A 43 24.96 16.95 -11.56
N PHE A 44 23.63 16.82 -11.57
CA PHE A 44 22.93 15.95 -10.62
C PHE A 44 23.26 14.47 -10.88
N LEU A 45 23.32 14.05 -12.15
CA LEU A 45 23.66 12.68 -12.53
C LEU A 45 25.12 12.35 -12.20
N VAL A 46 26.03 13.30 -12.41
CA VAL A 46 27.43 13.21 -11.98
C VAL A 46 27.52 13.00 -10.48
N ASP A 47 26.85 13.86 -9.69
CA ASP A 47 26.80 13.75 -8.23
C ASP A 47 26.24 12.39 -7.79
N LEU A 48 25.19 11.91 -8.45
CA LEU A 48 24.58 10.60 -8.16
C LEU A 48 25.56 9.44 -8.40
N VAL A 49 26.26 9.43 -9.53
CA VAL A 49 27.25 8.37 -9.86
C VAL A 49 28.45 8.42 -8.92
N VAL A 50 28.94 9.61 -8.60
CA VAL A 50 30.04 9.81 -7.65
C VAL A 50 29.67 9.25 -6.27
N LYS A 51 28.47 9.56 -5.78
CA LYS A 51 27.94 8.99 -4.52
C LYS A 51 27.80 7.47 -4.60
N LEU A 52 27.28 6.95 -5.71
CA LEU A 52 27.09 5.52 -5.94
C LEU A 52 28.42 4.76 -5.85
N LEU A 53 29.46 5.20 -6.57
CA LEU A 53 30.79 4.60 -6.55
C LEU A 53 31.46 4.70 -5.18
N PHE A 54 31.25 5.82 -4.47
CA PHE A 54 31.79 5.98 -3.12
C PHE A 54 31.16 4.99 -2.12
N LEU A 55 29.85 4.78 -2.20
CA LEU A 55 29.11 3.93 -1.27
C LEU A 55 29.21 2.43 -1.59
N ARG A 56 29.21 2.06 -2.88
CA ARG A 56 29.20 0.65 -3.32
C ARG A 56 30.59 0.12 -3.70
N GLY A 57 31.60 0.98 -3.72
CA GLY A 57 32.95 0.63 -4.17
C GLY A 57 33.05 0.61 -5.69
N ASN A 58 33.96 -0.20 -6.22
CA ASN A 58 34.16 -0.24 -7.68
C ASN A 58 32.97 -0.93 -8.35
N LEU A 59 32.55 -0.38 -9.48
CA LEU A 59 31.46 -0.91 -10.28
C LEU A 59 31.85 -0.92 -11.75
N GLU A 60 31.36 -1.91 -12.48
CA GLU A 60 31.39 -1.90 -13.94
C GLU A 60 30.45 -0.83 -14.49
N GLY A 61 30.77 -0.26 -15.67
CA GLY A 61 29.90 0.71 -16.34
C GLY A 61 28.45 0.24 -16.48
N ARG A 62 28.23 -1.04 -16.78
CA ARG A 62 26.88 -1.65 -16.81
C ARG A 62 26.18 -1.60 -15.46
N GLN A 63 26.89 -1.93 -14.38
CA GLN A 63 26.34 -1.90 -13.03
C GLN A 63 25.98 -0.48 -12.59
N ILE A 64 26.74 0.53 -13.04
CA ILE A 64 26.40 1.95 -12.82
C ILE A 64 25.09 2.29 -13.54
N CYS A 65 24.97 1.96 -14.83
CA CYS A 65 23.74 2.19 -15.60
C CYS A 65 22.53 1.48 -14.99
N ASP A 66 22.70 0.25 -14.50
CA ASP A 66 21.66 -0.54 -13.86
C ASP A 66 21.23 0.05 -12.52
N ALA A 67 22.19 0.50 -11.70
CA ALA A 67 21.89 1.13 -10.42
C ALA A 67 21.22 2.50 -10.56
N VAL A 68 21.61 3.29 -11.57
CA VAL A 68 20.99 4.60 -11.86
C VAL A 68 19.69 4.45 -12.66
N GLY A 69 19.48 3.30 -13.32
CA GLY A 69 18.28 3.05 -14.12
C GLY A 69 18.23 3.81 -15.45
N LEU A 70 19.35 4.34 -15.93
CA LEU A 70 19.45 5.12 -17.18
C LEU A 70 20.27 4.40 -18.26
N PRO A 71 19.93 4.58 -19.55
CA PRO A 71 20.71 4.04 -20.67
C PRO A 71 22.14 4.57 -20.75
N TYR A 72 23.03 3.76 -21.32
CA TYR A 72 24.42 4.18 -21.54
C TYR A 72 24.53 5.28 -22.60
N GLN A 73 24.00 4.99 -23.80
CA GLN A 73 24.07 5.87 -24.95
C GLN A 73 23.25 7.15 -24.71
N GLY A 74 23.83 8.31 -25.04
CA GLY A 74 23.19 9.63 -24.90
C GLY A 74 23.14 10.19 -23.48
N ILE A 75 23.41 9.38 -22.45
CA ILE A 75 23.27 9.79 -21.03
C ILE A 75 24.49 9.37 -20.22
N MET A 76 24.59 8.09 -19.82
CA MET A 76 25.65 7.69 -18.90
C MET A 76 27.04 7.76 -19.53
N GLU A 77 27.17 7.70 -20.86
CA GLU A 77 28.44 7.95 -21.54
C GLU A 77 28.98 9.37 -21.30
N HIS A 78 28.10 10.38 -21.23
CA HIS A 78 28.47 11.76 -20.93
C HIS A 78 28.87 11.90 -19.47
N VAL A 79 28.06 11.34 -18.57
CA VAL A 79 28.32 11.35 -17.12
C VAL A 79 29.64 10.65 -16.78
N ILE A 80 29.88 9.46 -17.37
CA ILE A 80 31.11 8.68 -17.16
C ILE A 80 32.32 9.42 -17.73
N ARG A 81 32.20 10.04 -18.90
CA ARG A 81 33.25 10.89 -19.46
C ARG A 81 33.57 12.05 -18.52
N GLN A 82 32.56 12.75 -18.01
CA GLN A 82 32.76 13.88 -17.12
C GLN A 82 33.43 13.50 -15.80
N ILE A 83 33.00 12.42 -15.13
CA ILE A 83 33.67 11.99 -13.88
C ILE A 83 35.13 11.57 -14.09
N LYS A 84 35.51 11.13 -15.29
CA LYS A 84 36.89 10.82 -15.66
C LYS A 84 37.68 12.09 -15.94
N ASP A 85 37.14 12.99 -16.76
CA ASP A 85 37.77 14.27 -17.13
C ASP A 85 38.01 15.14 -15.88
N ASP A 86 37.05 15.14 -14.95
CA ASP A 86 37.16 15.82 -13.66
C ASP A 86 38.01 15.05 -12.64
N MET A 87 38.54 13.87 -13.00
CA MET A 87 39.36 12.99 -12.16
C MET A 87 38.65 12.57 -10.85
N LEU A 88 37.32 12.47 -10.86
CA LEU A 88 36.50 12.01 -9.74
C LEU A 88 36.45 10.48 -9.66
N ALA A 89 36.52 9.82 -10.81
CA ALA A 89 36.68 8.37 -10.91
C ALA A 89 37.76 8.01 -11.93
N ALA A 90 38.36 6.84 -11.77
CA ALA A 90 39.36 6.31 -12.68
C ALA A 90 39.02 4.86 -13.07
N VAL A 91 39.47 4.45 -14.25
CA VAL A 91 39.35 3.06 -14.69
C VAL A 91 40.39 2.22 -13.95
N ARG A 92 39.93 1.24 -13.18
CA ARG A 92 40.79 0.31 -12.43
C ARG A 92 41.16 -0.92 -13.25
N ARG A 93 40.22 -1.44 -14.05
CA ARG A 93 40.38 -2.57 -14.97
C ARG A 93 39.53 -2.33 -16.22
N GLY A 94 40.06 -2.62 -17.39
CA GLY A 94 39.37 -2.37 -18.66
C GLY A 94 40.15 -2.85 -19.86
N ASP A 95 40.28 -4.17 -20.01
CA ASP A 95 40.96 -4.78 -21.17
C ASP A 95 40.00 -5.02 -22.36
N SER A 96 38.71 -4.71 -22.19
CA SER A 96 37.68 -4.87 -23.21
C SER A 96 37.55 -3.63 -24.09
N VAL A 97 37.05 -3.81 -25.33
CA VAL A 97 36.79 -2.70 -26.26
C VAL A 97 35.57 -1.85 -25.83
N ARG A 98 34.70 -2.40 -24.96
CA ARG A 98 33.45 -1.76 -24.53
C ARG A 98 33.64 -1.11 -23.16
N GLU A 99 33.47 0.21 -23.09
CA GLU A 99 33.56 1.00 -21.85
C GLU A 99 32.55 0.55 -20.78
N LEU A 100 31.44 -0.07 -21.18
CA LEU A 100 30.45 -0.66 -20.27
C LEU A 100 30.99 -1.82 -19.42
N ASP A 101 32.02 -2.52 -19.89
CA ASP A 101 32.62 -3.65 -19.19
C ASP A 101 33.89 -3.21 -18.40
N TRP A 102 34.18 -1.90 -18.35
CA TRP A 102 35.29 -1.34 -17.56
C TRP A 102 34.85 -1.16 -16.11
N GLU A 103 35.75 -1.47 -15.18
CA GLU A 103 35.59 -1.27 -13.74
C GLU A 103 36.08 0.13 -13.35
N PHE A 104 35.18 0.93 -12.79
CA PHE A 104 35.45 2.29 -12.32
C PHE A 104 35.61 2.32 -10.81
N ALA A 105 36.60 3.06 -10.32
CA ALA A 105 36.83 3.28 -8.90
C ALA A 105 36.89 4.78 -8.59
N ILE A 106 36.36 5.18 -7.43
CA ILE A 106 36.44 6.55 -6.94
C ILE A 106 37.91 6.93 -6.70
N THR A 107 38.31 8.13 -7.11
CA THR A 107 39.65 8.67 -6.76
C THR A 107 39.63 9.31 -5.38
N GLU A 108 40.78 9.74 -4.85
CA GLU A 108 40.84 10.54 -3.62
C GLU A 108 40.06 11.87 -3.77
N LYS A 109 40.21 12.54 -4.92
CA LYS A 109 39.46 13.77 -5.24
C LYS A 109 37.96 13.50 -5.26
N GLY A 110 37.53 12.44 -5.94
CA GLY A 110 36.13 12.02 -5.98
C GLY A 110 35.59 11.64 -4.62
N GLY A 111 36.40 10.98 -3.78
CA GLY A 111 36.01 10.61 -2.42
C GLY A 111 35.77 11.82 -1.51
N ASN A 112 36.56 12.90 -1.66
CA ASN A 112 36.31 14.15 -0.96
C ASN A 112 34.98 14.79 -1.41
N VAL A 113 34.77 14.89 -2.72
CA VAL A 113 33.52 15.43 -3.28
C VAL A 113 32.31 14.59 -2.83
N ALA A 114 32.41 13.26 -2.89
CA ALA A 114 31.35 12.36 -2.48
C ALA A 114 30.95 12.56 -1.00
N ARG A 115 31.92 12.74 -0.10
CA ARG A 115 31.65 13.02 1.32
C ARG A 115 30.83 14.30 1.50
N ASP A 116 31.19 15.37 0.79
CA ASP A 116 30.47 16.65 0.85
C ASP A 116 29.06 16.53 0.26
N LEU A 117 28.91 15.79 -0.85
CA LEU A 117 27.61 15.53 -1.48
C LEU A 117 26.70 14.72 -0.57
N ILE A 118 27.19 13.63 0.02
CA ILE A 118 26.42 12.76 0.92
C ILE A 118 25.94 13.54 2.14
N GLN A 119 26.75 14.47 2.66
CA GLN A 119 26.32 15.33 3.76
C GLN A 119 25.11 16.20 3.40
N ARG A 120 24.91 16.55 2.13
CA ARG A 120 23.75 17.36 1.70
C ARG A 120 22.59 16.48 1.26
N ASN A 121 22.90 15.40 0.55
CA ASN A 121 21.94 14.46 -0.01
C ASN A 121 22.61 13.08 -0.16
N GLY A 122 22.21 12.13 0.68
CA GLY A 122 22.77 10.78 0.73
C GLY A 122 22.13 9.79 -0.25
N TYR A 123 21.14 10.20 -1.04
CA TYR A 123 20.46 9.32 -1.98
C TYR A 123 21.42 8.78 -3.06
N ALA A 124 21.45 7.45 -3.21
CA ALA A 124 22.28 6.72 -4.18
C ALA A 124 21.52 5.52 -4.80
N GLY A 125 20.24 5.73 -5.07
CA GLY A 125 19.37 4.82 -5.81
C GLY A 125 19.25 5.19 -7.30
N PRO A 126 18.23 4.66 -7.99
CA PRO A 126 17.92 5.03 -9.37
C PRO A 126 17.70 6.53 -9.53
N ALA A 127 18.06 7.10 -10.68
CA ALA A 127 17.86 8.50 -10.95
C ALA A 127 16.39 8.88 -10.67
N PRO A 128 16.14 9.93 -9.89
CA PRO A 128 14.78 10.36 -9.60
C PRO A 128 14.10 10.89 -10.86
N VAL A 129 12.77 10.90 -10.84
CA VAL A 129 11.96 11.54 -11.87
C VAL A 129 11.58 12.94 -11.40
N PRO A 130 11.67 14.00 -12.22
CA PRO A 130 11.21 15.33 -11.82
C PRO A 130 9.75 15.33 -11.36
N LEU A 131 9.44 16.10 -10.33
CA LEU A 131 8.11 16.17 -9.74
C LEU A 131 7.03 16.47 -10.79
N GLU A 132 7.28 17.42 -11.68
CA GLU A 132 6.34 17.83 -12.73
C GLU A 132 5.96 16.63 -13.61
N ARG A 133 6.95 15.81 -13.97
CA ARG A 133 6.72 14.60 -14.77
C ARG A 133 5.93 13.55 -14.00
N TYR A 134 6.17 13.40 -12.70
CA TYR A 134 5.33 12.56 -11.85
C TYR A 134 3.88 13.07 -11.78
N VAL A 135 3.66 14.38 -11.64
CA VAL A 135 2.32 14.98 -11.60
C VAL A 135 1.55 14.71 -12.89
N GLU A 136 2.18 14.86 -14.05
CA GLU A 136 1.59 14.55 -15.36
C GLU A 136 1.11 13.10 -15.43
N VAL A 137 2.02 12.16 -15.18
CA VAL A 137 1.76 10.71 -15.26
C VAL A 137 0.73 10.26 -14.22
N ALA A 138 0.77 10.80 -13.01
CA ALA A 138 -0.24 10.52 -11.99
C ALA A 138 -1.62 11.11 -12.35
N GLY A 139 -1.64 12.20 -13.13
CA GLY A 139 -2.86 12.82 -13.64
C GLY A 139 -3.57 11.99 -14.70
N GLU A 140 -2.82 11.27 -15.53
CA GLU A 140 -3.33 10.36 -16.56
C GLU A 140 -3.86 9.05 -15.98
N GLN A 141 -3.34 8.62 -14.83
CA GLN A 141 -3.65 7.34 -14.19
C GLN A 141 -4.69 7.43 -13.05
N ARG A 142 -5.53 8.48 -13.07
CA ARG A 142 -6.61 8.63 -12.10
C ARG A 142 -7.42 7.34 -12.06
N PRO A 143 -7.65 6.76 -10.86
CA PRO A 143 -8.35 5.49 -10.80
C PRO A 143 -9.73 5.63 -11.42
N GLU A 144 -10.05 4.74 -12.36
CA GLU A 144 -11.39 4.62 -12.89
C GLU A 144 -12.27 3.90 -11.86
N TRP A 145 -12.57 4.59 -10.76
CA TRP A 145 -13.41 4.10 -9.68
C TRP A 145 -14.76 3.58 -10.22
N GLN A 146 -15.24 4.08 -11.36
CA GLN A 146 -16.57 3.85 -11.91
C GLN A 146 -16.82 2.45 -12.52
N GLN A 147 -15.85 1.53 -12.52
CA GLN A 147 -16.01 0.20 -13.14
C GLN A 147 -16.48 -0.92 -12.19
N LEU A 148 -16.54 -0.69 -10.86
CA LEU A 148 -17.02 -1.72 -9.95
C LEU A 148 -18.56 -1.75 -10.03
N ASN A 149 -19.11 -2.82 -10.59
CA ASN A 149 -20.55 -3.05 -10.56
C ASN A 149 -20.92 -4.00 -9.40
N CYS A 150 -22.22 -4.13 -9.14
CA CYS A 150 -22.71 -4.94 -8.02
C CYS A 150 -22.24 -6.42 -8.09
N ALA A 151 -22.10 -6.98 -9.29
CA ALA A 151 -21.58 -8.34 -9.48
C ALA A 151 -20.09 -8.45 -9.11
N HIS A 152 -19.27 -7.49 -9.54
CA HIS A 152 -17.86 -7.41 -9.16
C HIS A 152 -17.68 -7.26 -7.65
N MET A 153 -18.51 -6.44 -6.99
CA MET A 153 -18.43 -6.25 -5.54
C MET A 153 -18.85 -7.49 -4.76
N ARG A 154 -19.92 -8.18 -5.19
CA ARG A 154 -20.29 -9.48 -4.60
C ARG A 154 -19.17 -10.50 -4.73
N GLN A 155 -18.49 -10.52 -5.87
CA GLN A 155 -17.34 -11.39 -6.07
C GLN A 155 -16.16 -11.01 -5.17
N ALA A 156 -15.86 -9.72 -5.03
CA ALA A 156 -14.80 -9.20 -4.17
C ALA A 156 -15.02 -9.55 -2.70
N LEU A 157 -16.27 -9.45 -2.24
CA LEU A 157 -16.70 -9.77 -0.89
C LEU A 157 -17.12 -11.24 -0.72
N SER A 158 -16.80 -12.10 -1.70
CA SER A 158 -17.11 -13.52 -1.62
C SER A 158 -16.49 -14.16 -0.37
N GLY A 159 -17.32 -14.89 0.38
CA GLY A 159 -16.94 -15.46 1.67
C GLY A 159 -17.14 -14.53 2.87
N LEU A 160 -17.64 -13.31 2.65
CA LEU A 160 -18.20 -12.43 3.67
C LEU A 160 -19.72 -12.43 3.57
N VAL A 161 -20.38 -12.35 4.73
CA VAL A 161 -21.83 -12.24 4.81
C VAL A 161 -22.20 -10.75 4.78
N VAL A 162 -22.51 -10.25 3.60
CA VAL A 162 -22.83 -8.84 3.34
C VAL A 162 -24.21 -8.75 2.70
N SER A 163 -25.08 -7.89 3.24
CA SER A 163 -26.43 -7.70 2.70
C SER A 163 -26.42 -6.90 1.40
N ASP A 164 -27.43 -7.13 0.56
CA ASP A 164 -27.65 -6.37 -0.67
C ASP A 164 -27.80 -4.86 -0.40
N GLU A 165 -28.43 -4.49 0.72
CA GLU A 165 -28.54 -3.11 1.15
C GLU A 165 -27.16 -2.48 1.45
N MET A 166 -26.28 -3.22 2.13
CA MET A 166 -24.92 -2.76 2.42
C MET A 166 -24.11 -2.60 1.14
N LEU A 167 -24.24 -3.53 0.17
CA LEU A 167 -23.64 -3.41 -1.16
C LEU A 167 -24.11 -2.16 -1.90
N LEU A 168 -25.40 -1.84 -1.84
CA LEU A 168 -25.97 -0.64 -2.47
C LEU A 168 -25.44 0.66 -1.85
N LYS A 169 -24.96 0.64 -0.60
CA LYS A 169 -24.31 1.78 0.06
C LYS A 169 -22.81 1.86 -0.27
N LEU A 170 -22.10 0.73 -0.14
CA LEU A 170 -20.65 0.65 -0.37
C LEU A 170 -20.28 0.92 -1.82
N GLY A 171 -21.06 0.36 -2.76
CA GLY A 171 -20.67 0.40 -4.16
C GLY A 171 -20.52 1.80 -4.74
N PRO A 172 -21.54 2.66 -4.63
CA PRO A 172 -21.42 4.05 -5.06
C PRO A 172 -20.31 4.82 -4.35
N ALA A 173 -20.03 4.51 -3.07
CA ALA A 173 -18.99 5.18 -2.31
C ALA A 173 -17.60 4.86 -2.86
N PHE A 174 -17.29 3.58 -3.08
CA PHE A 174 -16.03 3.17 -3.71
C PHE A 174 -15.93 3.71 -5.15
N ASN A 175 -17.01 3.65 -5.93
CA ASN A 175 -17.03 4.14 -7.31
C ASN A 175 -16.86 5.64 -7.46
N SER A 176 -17.16 6.40 -6.42
CA SER A 176 -16.99 7.84 -6.44
C SER A 176 -15.53 8.27 -6.30
N GLY A 177 -14.67 7.41 -5.72
CA GLY A 177 -13.33 7.77 -5.28
C GLY A 177 -13.29 8.90 -4.26
N LYS A 178 -14.42 9.22 -3.60
CA LYS A 178 -14.52 10.29 -2.61
C LYS A 178 -14.38 9.73 -1.21
N SER A 179 -13.86 10.57 -0.31
CA SER A 179 -13.69 10.24 1.11
C SER A 179 -14.97 9.68 1.75
N MET A 180 -14.78 8.68 2.62
CA MET A 180 -15.87 8.06 3.34
C MET A 180 -15.55 7.76 4.81
N PHE A 181 -16.57 7.79 5.65
CA PHE A 181 -16.57 7.14 6.95
C PHE A 181 -17.15 5.74 6.82
N LEU A 182 -16.45 4.75 7.36
CA LEU A 182 -17.00 3.45 7.72
C LEU A 182 -17.09 3.38 9.24
N TYR A 183 -18.31 3.43 9.78
CA TYR A 183 -18.51 3.48 11.24
C TYR A 183 -19.40 2.34 11.72
N GLY A 184 -19.33 2.01 12.99
CA GLY A 184 -20.10 0.93 13.61
C GLY A 184 -19.25 0.17 14.60
N ASN A 185 -19.86 -0.75 15.34
CA ASN A 185 -19.17 -1.44 16.44
C ASN A 185 -17.92 -2.20 15.96
N ALA A 186 -16.98 -2.39 16.90
CA ALA A 186 -15.78 -3.18 16.63
C ALA A 186 -16.15 -4.63 16.32
N GLY A 187 -15.35 -5.28 15.47
CA GLY A 187 -15.56 -6.70 15.12
C GLY A 187 -16.59 -6.97 14.03
N ASN A 188 -17.12 -5.95 13.33
CA ASN A 188 -18.03 -6.13 12.20
C ASN A 188 -17.35 -6.09 10.80
N GLY A 189 -16.02 -6.12 10.76
CA GLY A 189 -15.28 -6.33 9.51
C GLY A 189 -15.06 -5.08 8.64
N LYS A 190 -15.09 -3.87 9.21
CA LYS A 190 -14.85 -2.60 8.48
C LYS A 190 -13.54 -2.65 7.66
N THR A 191 -12.43 -3.03 8.30
CA THR A 191 -11.11 -3.17 7.68
C THR A 191 -11.09 -4.24 6.59
N LEU A 192 -11.71 -5.39 6.85
CA LEU A 192 -11.77 -6.49 5.89
C LEU A 192 -12.62 -6.14 4.66
N ILE A 193 -13.72 -5.41 4.82
CA ILE A 193 -14.53 -4.92 3.70
C ILE A 193 -13.71 -3.94 2.86
N SER A 194 -13.03 -2.97 3.49
CA SER A 194 -12.17 -2.01 2.79
C SER A 194 -11.06 -2.68 2.01
N GLU A 195 -10.36 -3.63 2.63
CA GLU A 195 -9.28 -4.40 2.01
C GLU A 195 -9.79 -5.16 0.79
N ARG A 196 -10.88 -5.94 0.93
CA ARG A 196 -11.45 -6.74 -0.17
C ARG A 196 -11.94 -5.88 -1.33
N MET A 197 -12.57 -4.75 -1.02
CA MET A 197 -13.00 -3.80 -2.03
C MET A 197 -11.80 -3.15 -2.73
N SER A 198 -10.76 -2.78 -1.99
CA SER A 198 -9.52 -2.24 -2.55
C SER A 198 -8.80 -3.25 -3.45
N SER A 199 -8.67 -4.51 -3.01
CA SER A 199 -8.08 -5.58 -3.82
C SER A 199 -8.89 -5.92 -5.08
N SER A 200 -10.16 -5.52 -5.14
CA SER A 200 -10.99 -5.69 -6.33
C SER A 200 -10.77 -4.62 -7.39
N MET A 201 -10.06 -3.54 -7.05
CA MET A 201 -9.62 -2.55 -8.01
C MET A 201 -8.66 -3.22 -9.00
N ARG A 202 -8.99 -3.13 -10.28
CA ARG A 202 -8.19 -3.74 -11.34
C ARG A 202 -7.01 -2.86 -11.73
N GLY A 203 -5.99 -3.52 -12.27
CA GLY A 203 -4.84 -2.88 -12.91
C GLY A 203 -3.75 -2.44 -11.93
N GLY A 204 -2.61 -2.06 -12.51
CA GLY A 204 -1.50 -1.45 -11.80
C GLY A 204 -1.52 0.07 -11.92
N ILE A 205 -0.61 0.72 -11.20
CA ILE A 205 -0.28 2.13 -11.36
C ILE A 205 1.23 2.28 -11.53
N LEU A 206 1.62 3.18 -12.41
CA LEU A 206 3.00 3.58 -12.65
C LEU A 206 3.41 4.63 -11.61
N ILE A 207 4.43 4.30 -10.81
CA ILE A 207 5.05 5.21 -9.84
C ILE A 207 6.57 5.26 -10.06
N PRO A 208 7.22 6.41 -9.85
CA PRO A 208 8.66 6.48 -9.86
C PRO A 208 9.23 5.90 -8.55
N GLN A 209 10.46 5.40 -8.63
CA GLN A 209 11.17 4.94 -7.42
C GLN A 209 11.48 6.10 -6.47
N ALA A 210 11.88 7.24 -7.03
CA ALA A 210 12.10 8.48 -6.33
C ALA A 210 11.73 9.68 -7.21
N ILE A 211 11.43 10.81 -6.57
CA ILE A 211 11.06 12.07 -7.20
C ILE A 211 12.13 13.12 -6.90
N GLU A 212 12.48 13.94 -7.88
CA GLU A 212 13.30 15.14 -7.70
C GLU A 212 12.36 16.33 -7.52
N ALA A 213 12.51 17.06 -6.43
CA ALA A 213 11.69 18.21 -6.13
C ALA A 213 12.52 19.29 -5.42
N GLY A 214 12.67 20.45 -6.06
CA GLY A 214 13.37 21.59 -5.47
C GLY A 214 14.84 21.34 -5.15
N GLY A 215 15.54 20.51 -5.92
CA GLY A 215 16.92 20.09 -5.69
C GLY A 215 17.08 18.97 -4.66
N GLN A 216 15.97 18.43 -4.13
CA GLN A 216 15.96 17.35 -3.14
C GLN A 216 15.40 16.08 -3.75
N VAL A 217 15.74 14.94 -3.15
CA VAL A 217 15.19 13.64 -3.56
C VAL A 217 14.18 13.17 -2.52
N VAL A 218 13.00 12.80 -3.01
CA VAL A 218 11.92 12.18 -2.25
C VAL A 218 11.79 10.72 -2.68
N GLN A 219 12.12 9.77 -1.80
CA GLN A 219 11.87 8.36 -2.03
C GLN A 219 10.36 8.09 -1.96
N LEU A 220 9.78 7.61 -3.06
CA LEU A 220 8.36 7.30 -3.16
C LEU A 220 8.10 5.80 -3.07
N PHE A 221 8.86 5.00 -3.82
CA PHE A 221 8.69 3.56 -3.79
C PHE A 221 9.16 2.99 -2.44
N ASP A 222 8.25 2.25 -1.79
CA ASP A 222 8.50 1.56 -0.54
C ASP A 222 8.03 0.10 -0.65
N PRO A 223 8.93 -0.89 -0.58
CA PRO A 223 8.57 -2.30 -0.74
C PRO A 223 7.65 -2.85 0.37
N THR A 224 7.48 -2.15 1.50
CA THR A 224 6.47 -2.53 2.52
C THR A 224 5.04 -2.18 2.08
N HIS A 225 4.88 -1.19 1.19
CA HIS A 225 3.57 -0.69 0.77
C HIS A 225 3.27 -0.93 -0.72
N HIS A 226 4.28 -1.20 -1.54
CA HIS A 226 4.15 -1.35 -2.98
C HIS A 226 4.58 -2.75 -3.44
N GLU A 227 3.62 -3.51 -3.95
CA GLU A 227 3.85 -4.77 -4.66
C GLU A 227 4.10 -4.47 -6.13
N ILE A 228 5.29 -4.82 -6.65
CA ILE A 228 5.61 -4.60 -8.06
C ILE A 228 4.91 -5.65 -8.93
N LEU A 229 4.29 -5.20 -10.02
CA LEU A 229 3.62 -6.03 -11.03
C LEU A 229 4.42 -6.06 -12.35
N GLY A 230 4.04 -6.98 -13.23
CA GLY A 230 4.62 -7.12 -14.56
C GLY A 230 5.86 -8.01 -14.62
N ASP A 231 6.34 -8.24 -15.84
CA ASP A 231 7.46 -9.13 -16.12
C ASP A 231 8.80 -8.46 -15.75
N GLU A 232 9.65 -9.17 -15.01
CA GLU A 232 11.00 -8.73 -14.67
C GLU A 232 11.90 -8.55 -15.89
N GLU A 233 11.80 -9.43 -16.89
CA GLU A 233 12.58 -9.31 -18.13
C GLU A 233 12.19 -8.05 -18.91
N LEU A 234 10.90 -7.71 -18.94
CA LEU A 234 10.41 -6.49 -19.60
C LEU A 234 10.94 -5.24 -18.90
N ARG A 235 10.88 -5.21 -17.56
CA ARG A 235 11.41 -4.11 -16.73
C ARG A 235 12.91 -3.93 -16.90
N ASN A 236 13.64 -5.00 -17.15
CA ASN A 236 15.09 -4.96 -17.35
C ASN A 236 15.52 -4.62 -18.79
N ARG A 237 14.58 -4.41 -19.73
CA ARG A 237 14.92 -3.97 -21.09
C ARG A 237 15.47 -2.55 -21.10
N GLN A 238 16.58 -2.33 -21.81
CA GLN A 238 17.18 -1.00 -21.93
C GLN A 238 16.33 0.02 -22.69
N SER A 239 15.32 -0.44 -23.45
CA SER A 239 14.38 0.44 -24.16
C SER A 239 13.31 1.05 -23.23
N ILE A 240 13.26 0.66 -21.95
CA ILE A 240 12.25 1.07 -20.98
C ILE A 240 12.90 1.95 -19.91
N ASP A 241 12.19 2.98 -19.46
CA ASP A 241 12.64 3.85 -18.37
C ASP A 241 12.47 3.14 -17.02
N ARG A 242 13.59 2.63 -16.49
CA ARG A 242 13.65 1.82 -15.27
C ARG A 242 13.47 2.64 -13.98
N ARG A 243 13.37 3.98 -14.09
CA ARG A 243 13.03 4.84 -12.96
C ARG A 243 11.58 4.66 -12.53
N TRP A 244 10.74 4.11 -13.42
CA TRP A 244 9.33 3.83 -13.17
C TRP A 244 9.06 2.35 -12.88
N LEU A 245 8.10 2.12 -12.00
CA LEU A 245 7.62 0.79 -11.64
C LEU A 245 6.10 0.73 -11.81
N VAL A 246 5.60 -0.37 -12.35
CA VAL A 246 4.18 -0.70 -12.27
C VAL A 246 3.94 -1.44 -10.97
N VAL A 247 3.12 -0.89 -10.09
CA VAL A 247 2.78 -1.49 -8.79
C VAL A 247 1.30 -1.81 -8.73
N ARG A 248 0.92 -2.78 -7.90
CA ARG A 248 -0.49 -2.97 -7.54
C ARG A 248 -0.99 -1.69 -6.91
N ARG A 249 -2.22 -1.28 -7.24
CA ARG A 249 -2.81 -0.08 -6.63
C ARG A 249 -2.68 -0.15 -5.10
N PRO A 250 -2.04 0.84 -4.46
CA PRO A 250 -1.70 0.75 -3.05
C PRO A 250 -2.94 0.63 -2.15
N PHE A 251 -2.84 -0.19 -1.12
CA PHE A 251 -3.77 -0.20 0.01
C PHE A 251 -2.95 -0.02 1.28
N ILE A 252 -2.95 1.20 1.82
CA ILE A 252 -2.18 1.53 3.01
C ILE A 252 -3.18 1.72 4.16
N ILE A 253 -2.98 0.97 5.24
CA ILE A 253 -3.73 1.10 6.49
C ILE A 253 -2.80 1.66 7.57
N VAL A 254 -3.31 2.62 8.34
CA VAL A 254 -2.67 3.17 9.55
C VAL A 254 -3.68 3.13 10.70
N GLY A 255 -3.21 2.89 11.92
CA GLY A 255 -4.05 2.77 13.12
C GLY A 255 -3.91 3.94 14.09
N GLY A 256 -3.89 3.62 15.39
CA GLY A 256 -3.74 4.60 16.48
C GLY A 256 -2.36 5.26 16.56
N GLU A 257 -1.37 4.66 15.92
CA GLU A 257 0.02 5.14 15.81
C GLU A 257 0.20 6.30 14.83
N LEU A 258 -0.83 6.63 14.03
CA LEU A 258 -0.75 7.71 13.05
C LEU A 258 -0.41 9.05 13.73
N ALA A 259 0.71 9.63 13.31
CA ALA A 259 1.18 10.95 13.72
C ALA A 259 1.07 11.96 12.56
N MET A 260 1.07 13.26 12.88
CA MET A 260 1.09 14.31 11.85
C MET A 260 2.34 14.23 10.96
N ALA A 261 3.46 13.74 11.51
CA ALA A 261 4.70 13.58 10.75
C ALA A 261 4.59 12.55 9.61
N ASP A 262 3.72 11.54 9.74
CA ASP A 262 3.50 10.52 8.70
C ASP A 262 2.75 11.09 7.48
N LEU A 263 2.14 12.27 7.65
CA LEU A 263 1.40 13.02 6.64
C LEU A 263 2.24 14.15 6.03
N GLU A 264 3.52 14.24 6.38
CA GLU A 264 4.46 15.23 5.83
C GLU A 264 5.68 14.58 5.20
N MET A 265 6.42 15.34 4.40
CA MET A 265 7.69 14.89 3.84
C MET A 265 8.70 14.71 4.98
N ALA A 266 9.01 13.46 5.31
CA ALA A 266 9.90 13.14 6.41
C ALA A 266 11.36 13.17 5.93
N TRP A 267 12.23 13.90 6.62
CA TRP A 267 13.66 13.87 6.35
C TRP A 267 14.31 12.69 7.08
N ASP A 268 14.95 11.77 6.34
CA ASP A 268 15.73 10.68 6.91
C ASP A 268 17.13 11.18 7.24
N GLU A 269 17.46 11.34 8.52
CA GLU A 269 18.78 11.82 8.96
C GLU A 269 19.93 10.84 8.66
N SER A 270 19.62 9.54 8.56
CA SER A 270 20.62 8.51 8.29
C SER A 270 20.99 8.48 6.81
N HIS A 271 19.98 8.51 5.93
CA HIS A 271 20.18 8.42 4.49
C HIS A 271 20.15 9.79 3.77
N ARG A 272 19.88 10.87 4.50
CA ARG A 272 19.90 12.27 4.06
C ARG A 272 19.10 12.51 2.78
N HIS A 273 17.86 12.07 2.76
CA HIS A 273 16.89 12.38 1.71
C HIS A 273 15.47 12.31 2.30
N TYR A 274 14.48 12.76 1.54
CA TYR A 274 13.09 12.73 1.99
C TYR A 274 12.44 11.39 1.75
N ILE A 275 11.55 10.99 2.64
CA ILE A 275 10.62 9.88 2.49
C ILE A 275 9.24 10.47 2.22
N ALA A 276 8.56 9.97 1.19
CA ALA A 276 7.20 10.38 0.87
C ALA A 276 6.21 10.05 2.01
N PRO A 277 5.24 10.93 2.31
CA PRO A 277 4.20 10.66 3.30
C PRO A 277 3.26 9.53 2.87
N MET A 278 2.55 8.95 3.84
CA MET A 278 1.66 7.79 3.60
C MET A 278 0.60 8.07 2.54
N GLN A 279 0.01 9.26 2.54
CA GLN A 279 -0.97 9.65 1.52
C GLN A 279 -0.38 9.76 0.12
N LEU A 280 0.88 10.16 -0.02
CA LEU A 280 1.54 10.22 -1.32
C LEU A 280 1.92 8.82 -1.81
N LYS A 281 2.37 7.93 -0.90
CA LYS A 281 2.56 6.50 -1.20
C LYS A 281 1.25 5.82 -1.60
N ALA A 282 0.14 6.17 -0.96
CA ALA A 282 -1.19 5.63 -1.28
C ALA A 282 -1.84 6.20 -2.56
N ASN A 283 -1.16 7.11 -3.26
CA ASN A 283 -1.73 7.79 -4.42
C ASN A 283 -2.14 6.80 -5.52
N GLY A 284 -3.32 7.00 -6.10
CA GLY A 284 -3.91 6.07 -7.07
C GLY A 284 -4.52 4.80 -6.46
N GLY A 285 -4.52 4.68 -5.14
CA GLY A 285 -5.11 3.57 -4.39
C GLY A 285 -6.00 4.05 -3.25
N VAL A 286 -5.95 3.32 -2.15
CA VAL A 286 -6.78 3.52 -0.96
C VAL A 286 -5.88 3.78 0.25
N PHE A 287 -6.22 4.82 1.01
CA PHE A 287 -5.61 5.13 2.30
C PHE A 287 -6.65 4.99 3.41
N MET A 288 -6.51 3.98 4.25
CA MET A 288 -7.44 3.71 5.34
C MET A 288 -6.82 4.09 6.68
N ILE A 289 -7.59 4.82 7.50
CA ILE A 289 -7.24 5.13 8.87
C ILE A 289 -8.19 4.34 9.77
N ASP A 290 -7.66 3.32 10.42
CA ASP A 290 -8.41 2.48 11.35
C ASP A 290 -8.47 3.12 12.75
N ASP A 291 -9.51 2.76 13.51
CA ASP A 291 -9.77 3.33 14.84
C ASP A 291 -9.69 4.87 14.89
N PHE A 292 -10.18 5.54 13.85
CA PHE A 292 -10.20 6.99 13.73
C PHE A 292 -10.95 7.62 14.91
N GLY A 293 -10.29 8.55 15.60
CA GLY A 293 -10.73 9.11 16.87
C GLY A 293 -9.96 8.60 18.09
N ARG A 294 -9.06 7.63 17.92
CA ARG A 294 -8.22 7.07 18.99
C ARG A 294 -6.73 7.37 18.83
N GLN A 295 -6.37 8.19 17.86
CA GLN A 295 -5.01 8.64 17.62
C GLN A 295 -4.56 9.61 18.73
N GLN A 296 -3.24 9.69 18.95
CA GLN A 296 -2.66 10.72 19.83
C GLN A 296 -2.90 12.13 19.26
N VAL A 297 -2.93 12.25 17.93
CA VAL A 297 -3.24 13.50 17.24
C VAL A 297 -4.74 13.79 17.34
N PRO A 298 -5.15 15.02 17.67
CA PRO A 298 -6.55 15.41 17.65
C PRO A 298 -7.19 15.21 16.26
N VAL A 299 -8.38 14.60 16.24
CA VAL A 299 -9.17 14.36 15.01
C VAL A 299 -9.33 15.62 14.15
N ARG A 300 -9.54 16.76 14.81
CA ARG A 300 -9.71 18.06 14.13
C ARG A 300 -8.47 18.43 13.33
N ASP A 301 -7.27 18.14 13.83
CA ASP A 301 -6.01 18.51 13.17
C ASP A 301 -5.78 17.64 11.94
N LEU A 302 -6.06 16.33 12.06
CA LEU A 302 -6.06 15.39 10.94
C LEU A 302 -7.03 15.84 9.83
N LEU A 303 -8.28 16.15 10.19
CA LEU A 303 -9.25 16.61 9.21
C LEU A 303 -8.90 17.97 8.60
N ASN A 304 -8.35 18.89 9.38
CA ASN A 304 -7.85 20.18 8.88
C ASN A 304 -6.76 19.97 7.82
N ARG A 305 -5.84 19.03 8.07
CA ARG A 305 -4.75 18.69 7.15
C ARG A 305 -5.26 18.22 5.78
N TRP A 306 -6.41 17.55 5.74
CA TRP A 306 -7.02 17.06 4.50
C TRP A 306 -8.10 17.96 3.89
N ILE A 307 -8.36 19.16 4.43
CA ILE A 307 -9.35 20.09 3.84
C ILE A 307 -8.98 20.37 2.37
N VAL A 308 -7.77 20.86 2.13
CA VAL A 308 -7.33 21.24 0.78
C VAL A 308 -7.19 20.02 -0.13
N PRO A 309 -6.51 18.92 0.29
CA PRO A 309 -6.43 17.70 -0.51
C PRO A 309 -7.78 17.13 -0.96
N LEU A 310 -8.76 17.05 -0.06
CA LEU A 310 -10.08 16.49 -0.37
C LEU A 310 -10.93 17.41 -1.26
N GLU A 311 -10.74 18.72 -1.16
CA GLU A 311 -11.49 19.69 -1.98
C GLU A 311 -10.86 19.90 -3.36
N LYS A 312 -9.53 19.86 -3.46
CA LYS A 312 -8.79 20.27 -4.67
C LYS A 312 -8.17 19.11 -5.45
N GLY A 313 -7.97 17.95 -4.82
CA GLY A 313 -7.32 16.79 -5.46
C GLY A 313 -5.80 16.93 -5.61
N TYR A 314 -5.19 17.84 -4.85
CA TYR A 314 -3.75 17.98 -4.72
C TYR A 314 -3.38 18.34 -3.29
N ASP A 315 -2.17 17.98 -2.89
CA ASP A 315 -1.62 18.26 -1.57
C ASP A 315 -0.37 19.13 -1.68
N TYR A 316 -0.12 19.93 -0.64
CA TYR A 316 1.09 20.75 -0.53
C TYR A 316 1.98 20.22 0.58
N HIS A 317 3.28 20.11 0.28
CA HIS A 317 4.29 19.80 1.27
C HIS A 317 5.39 20.84 1.25
N LEU A 318 6.00 21.03 2.41
CA LEU A 318 7.15 21.91 2.58
C LEU A 318 8.42 21.06 2.68
N LEU A 319 9.41 21.37 1.85
CA LEU A 319 10.76 20.82 1.96
C LEU A 319 11.66 21.79 2.73
N SER A 320 12.81 21.28 3.19
CA SER A 320 13.85 22.08 3.83
C SER A 320 14.29 23.20 2.91
N GLY A 321 14.48 24.39 3.48
CA GLY A 321 14.74 25.62 2.72
C GLY A 321 13.47 26.37 2.29
N GLY A 322 12.29 25.91 2.68
CA GLY A 322 11.03 26.63 2.47
C GLY A 322 10.39 26.43 1.10
N VAL A 323 10.90 25.48 0.31
CA VAL A 323 10.33 25.13 -0.99
C VAL A 323 9.01 24.40 -0.79
N GLN A 324 7.92 24.99 -1.27
CA GLN A 324 6.61 24.35 -1.28
C GLN A 324 6.43 23.58 -2.58
N VAL A 325 6.05 22.31 -2.48
CA VAL A 325 5.80 21.42 -3.61
C VAL A 325 4.34 20.99 -3.62
N GLN A 326 3.78 20.85 -4.82
CA GLN A 326 2.41 20.39 -5.03
C GLN A 326 2.44 18.96 -5.59
N VAL A 327 1.75 18.04 -4.92
CA VAL A 327 1.67 16.63 -5.33
C VAL A 327 0.21 16.24 -5.59
N PRO A 328 -0.05 15.27 -6.49
CA PRO A 328 -1.40 14.75 -6.72
C PRO A 328 -1.97 14.08 -5.46
N PHE A 329 -3.28 14.25 -5.23
CA PHE A 329 -4.04 13.56 -4.19
C PHE A 329 -5.19 12.76 -4.86
N ASN A 330 -4.82 11.69 -5.56
CA ASN A 330 -5.71 10.83 -6.35
C ASN A 330 -5.99 9.51 -5.62
N LEU A 331 -6.38 9.57 -4.34
CA LEU A 331 -6.66 8.40 -3.52
C LEU A 331 -8.08 8.41 -2.95
N LEU A 332 -8.57 7.24 -2.58
CA LEU A 332 -9.76 7.09 -1.74
C LEU A 332 -9.33 7.02 -0.27
N ILE A 333 -9.71 8.02 0.52
CA ILE A 333 -9.48 8.00 1.97
C ILE A 333 -10.67 7.37 2.70
N ILE A 334 -10.41 6.41 3.57
CA ILE A 334 -11.42 5.71 4.38
C ILE A 334 -11.11 5.95 5.86
N PHE A 335 -12.02 6.64 6.55
CA PHE A 335 -11.96 6.80 7.99
C PHE A 335 -12.79 5.70 8.65
N SER A 336 -12.15 4.73 9.28
CA SER A 336 -12.84 3.67 10.01
C SER A 336 -12.92 3.99 11.49
N THR A 337 -14.09 3.86 12.11
CA THR A 337 -14.27 4.24 13.52
C THR A 337 -15.36 3.41 14.21
N ASN A 338 -15.27 3.33 15.53
CA ASN A 338 -16.32 2.76 16.37
C ASN A 338 -17.31 3.81 16.89
N LEU A 339 -17.02 5.11 16.67
CA LEU A 339 -17.85 6.22 17.10
C LEU A 339 -18.79 6.66 15.97
N ALA A 340 -19.97 7.19 16.31
CA ALA A 340 -20.81 7.78 15.28
C ALA A 340 -20.12 9.07 14.75
N PRO A 341 -20.23 9.39 13.45
CA PRO A 341 -19.56 10.56 12.89
C PRO A 341 -19.87 11.89 13.60
N LYS A 342 -21.10 12.03 14.13
CA LYS A 342 -21.54 13.20 14.92
C LYS A 342 -20.80 13.37 16.26
N ASP A 343 -20.24 12.30 16.80
CA ASP A 343 -19.53 12.29 18.08
C ASP A 343 -18.03 12.56 17.87
N LEU A 344 -17.55 12.48 16.63
CA LEU A 344 -16.16 12.75 16.26
C LEU A 344 -15.92 14.23 15.97
N VAL A 345 -16.81 14.86 15.20
CA VAL A 345 -16.63 16.24 14.73
C VAL A 345 -17.95 16.95 14.42
N GLU A 346 -17.85 18.28 14.34
CA GLU A 346 -18.93 19.17 13.95
C GLU A 346 -19.40 18.96 12.49
N GLU A 347 -20.63 19.39 12.22
CA GLU A 347 -21.30 19.22 10.93
C GLU A 347 -20.50 19.80 9.75
N ALA A 348 -19.78 20.92 9.95
CA ALA A 348 -18.98 21.55 8.91
C ALA A 348 -17.89 20.62 8.35
N PHE A 349 -17.27 19.78 9.19
CA PHE A 349 -16.29 18.79 8.75
C PHE A 349 -16.96 17.59 8.08
N LEU A 350 -18.09 17.13 8.63
CA LEU A 350 -18.84 16.03 8.04
C LEU A 350 -19.27 16.34 6.60
N ARG A 351 -19.56 17.60 6.25
CA ARG A 351 -19.91 17.99 4.87
C ARG A 351 -18.80 17.74 3.83
N ARG A 352 -17.53 17.68 4.27
CA ARG A 352 -16.38 17.40 3.38
C ARG A 352 -16.21 15.91 3.08
N ILE A 353 -16.67 15.04 3.98
CA ILE A 353 -16.63 13.59 3.80
C ILE A 353 -17.91 13.14 3.11
N LYS A 354 -17.81 12.63 1.87
CA LYS A 354 -19.00 12.47 1.02
C LYS A 354 -19.91 11.33 1.47
N TYR A 355 -19.34 10.22 1.92
CA TYR A 355 -20.10 9.05 2.34
C TYR A 355 -19.93 8.78 3.83
N LYS A 356 -21.01 8.36 4.49
CA LYS A 356 -20.97 7.83 5.86
C LYS A 356 -21.78 6.54 5.84
N ILE A 357 -21.08 5.41 5.94
CA ILE A 357 -21.68 4.09 5.84
C ILE A 357 -21.55 3.41 7.18
N GLU A 358 -22.69 3.02 7.73
CA GLU A 358 -22.75 2.21 8.94
C GLU A 358 -22.55 0.73 8.59
N ILE A 359 -21.57 0.12 9.25
CA ILE A 359 -21.34 -1.33 9.26
C ILE A 359 -21.89 -1.83 10.61
N GLY A 360 -23.20 -2.04 10.62
CA GLY A 360 -23.95 -2.47 11.78
C GLY A 360 -23.71 -3.92 12.16
N ASP A 361 -24.35 -4.32 13.26
CA ASP A 361 -24.29 -5.70 13.75
C ASP A 361 -25.01 -6.66 12.81
N PRO A 362 -24.52 -7.90 12.67
CA PRO A 362 -25.22 -8.89 11.88
C PRO A 362 -26.56 -9.24 12.53
N THR A 363 -27.58 -9.40 11.70
CA THR A 363 -28.82 -10.09 12.09
C THR A 363 -28.52 -11.53 12.52
N GLU A 364 -29.43 -12.17 13.27
CA GLU A 364 -29.25 -13.57 13.66
C GLU A 364 -29.04 -14.49 12.45
N THR A 365 -29.78 -14.27 11.35
CA THR A 365 -29.62 -15.03 10.12
C THR A 365 -28.19 -14.90 9.56
N GLN A 366 -27.66 -13.68 9.52
CA GLN A 366 -26.29 -13.44 9.06
C GLN A 366 -25.27 -14.03 10.04
N PHE A 367 -25.48 -13.89 11.35
CA PHE A 367 -24.62 -14.47 12.37
C PHE A 367 -24.51 -15.99 12.22
N ARG A 368 -25.65 -16.66 11.97
CA ARG A 368 -25.68 -18.10 11.71
C ARG A 368 -24.92 -18.48 10.45
N GLU A 369 -25.10 -17.74 9.37
CA GLU A 369 -24.36 -17.95 8.12
C GLU A 369 -22.84 -17.79 8.32
N ILE A 370 -22.42 -16.75 9.05
CA ILE A 370 -21.01 -16.54 9.41
C ILE A 370 -20.48 -17.74 10.22
N PHE A 371 -21.25 -18.21 11.21
CA PHE A 371 -20.86 -19.34 12.04
C PHE A 371 -20.65 -20.63 11.25
N VAL A 372 -21.58 -20.95 10.33
CA VAL A 372 -21.45 -22.11 9.43
C VAL A 372 -20.19 -22.00 8.57
N ASN A 373 -19.97 -20.82 7.98
CA ASN A 373 -18.79 -20.58 7.14
C ASN A 373 -17.47 -20.76 7.90
N PHE A 374 -17.43 -20.39 9.18
CA PHE A 374 -16.23 -20.57 10.02
C PHE A 374 -16.08 -21.98 10.57
N CYS A 375 -17.15 -22.74 10.81
CA CYS A 375 -17.05 -24.16 11.18
C CYS A 375 -16.24 -24.93 10.12
N GLY A 376 -16.58 -24.75 8.84
CA GLY A 376 -15.84 -25.38 7.74
C GLY A 376 -14.38 -24.96 7.67
N LYS A 377 -14.05 -23.69 7.93
CA LYS A 377 -12.66 -23.19 7.95
C LYS A 377 -11.86 -23.69 9.16
N ALA A 378 -12.51 -23.87 10.29
CA ALA A 378 -11.90 -24.35 11.53
C ALA A 378 -11.76 -25.88 11.59
N GLY A 379 -12.33 -26.60 10.61
CA GLY A 379 -12.37 -28.06 10.61
C GLY A 379 -13.30 -28.65 11.68
N VAL A 380 -14.31 -27.88 12.10
CA VAL A 380 -15.29 -28.28 13.11
C VAL A 380 -16.59 -28.66 12.41
N GLU A 381 -17.14 -29.83 12.71
CA GLU A 381 -18.42 -30.28 12.15
C GLU A 381 -19.56 -29.35 12.62
N TYR A 382 -20.28 -28.77 11.67
CA TYR A 382 -21.41 -27.90 11.98
C TYR A 382 -22.60 -28.71 12.53
N ARG A 383 -23.10 -28.30 13.71
CA ARG A 383 -24.25 -28.90 14.40
C ARG A 383 -25.29 -27.82 14.70
N PRO A 384 -26.43 -27.77 13.99
CA PRO A 384 -27.44 -26.71 14.15
C PRO A 384 -27.91 -26.52 15.59
N ALA A 385 -28.16 -27.62 16.32
CA ALA A 385 -28.61 -27.60 17.70
C ALA A 385 -27.61 -26.91 18.65
N MET A 386 -26.31 -26.97 18.36
CA MET A 386 -25.28 -26.34 19.18
C MET A 386 -25.18 -24.85 18.93
N LEU A 387 -25.45 -24.40 17.70
CA LEU A 387 -25.58 -22.99 17.40
C LEU A 387 -26.85 -22.40 18.03
N ASP A 388 -27.97 -23.14 18.02
CA ASP A 388 -29.18 -22.76 18.74
C ASP A 388 -28.93 -22.64 20.24
N TYR A 389 -28.22 -23.61 20.82
CA TYR A 389 -27.78 -23.56 22.22
C TYR A 389 -26.92 -22.32 22.50
N LEU A 390 -25.90 -22.05 21.68
CA LEU A 390 -25.03 -20.88 21.84
C LEU A 390 -25.84 -19.58 21.82
N ILE A 391 -26.74 -19.42 20.85
CA ILE A 391 -27.56 -18.21 20.71
C ILE A 391 -28.51 -18.05 21.90
N GLU A 392 -29.23 -19.10 22.28
CA GLU A 392 -30.22 -19.03 23.36
C GLU A 392 -29.55 -18.78 24.72
N GLN A 393 -28.53 -19.57 25.05
CA GLN A 393 -27.89 -19.51 26.37
C GLN A 393 -26.98 -18.31 26.53
N HIS A 394 -26.20 -17.98 25.49
CA HIS A 394 -25.10 -17.03 25.64
C HIS A 394 -25.35 -15.70 24.94
N TYR A 395 -26.34 -15.58 24.06
CA TYR A 395 -26.70 -14.29 23.48
C TYR A 395 -28.00 -13.75 24.05
N ARG A 396 -29.11 -14.50 23.93
CA ARG A 396 -30.43 -14.02 24.36
C ARG A 396 -30.52 -13.84 25.87
N ARG A 397 -30.18 -14.86 26.66
CA ARG A 397 -30.26 -14.78 28.14
C ARG A 397 -29.31 -13.74 28.75
N ALA A 398 -28.14 -13.56 28.15
CA ALA A 398 -27.15 -12.60 28.61
C ALA A 398 -27.30 -11.21 27.98
N GLY A 399 -28.29 -10.99 27.10
CA GLY A 399 -28.50 -9.72 26.41
C GLY A 399 -27.35 -9.27 25.51
N ARG A 400 -26.53 -10.21 25.01
CA ARG A 400 -25.35 -9.89 24.18
C ARG A 400 -25.77 -9.57 22.75
N GLN A 401 -25.18 -8.51 22.19
CA GLN A 401 -25.32 -8.20 20.77
C GLN A 401 -24.48 -9.15 19.92
N PHE A 402 -24.94 -9.44 18.71
CA PHE A 402 -24.13 -10.16 17.73
C PHE A 402 -23.03 -9.25 17.18
N ARG A 403 -21.83 -9.80 16.97
CA ARG A 403 -20.76 -9.19 16.18
C ARG A 403 -20.30 -10.19 15.13
N ALA A 404 -19.88 -9.70 13.97
CA ALA A 404 -19.43 -10.58 12.88
C ALA A 404 -18.16 -11.38 13.24
N THR A 405 -17.35 -10.89 14.20
CA THR A 405 -16.14 -11.57 14.68
C THR A 405 -16.42 -12.72 15.65
N HIS A 406 -17.51 -12.66 16.43
CA HIS A 406 -17.70 -13.63 17.51
C HIS A 406 -17.73 -15.09 17.03
N PRO A 407 -18.38 -15.47 15.91
CA PRO A 407 -18.34 -16.86 15.45
C PRO A 407 -16.93 -17.38 15.23
N ARG A 408 -16.06 -16.58 14.60
CA ARG A 408 -14.65 -16.92 14.38
C ARG A 408 -13.93 -17.09 15.72
N ASP A 409 -14.03 -16.09 16.59
CA ASP A 409 -13.24 -16.06 17.81
C ASP A 409 -13.68 -17.16 18.79
N LEU A 410 -14.98 -17.41 18.92
CA LEU A 410 -15.52 -18.49 19.73
C LEU A 410 -15.13 -19.88 19.21
N LEU A 411 -15.16 -20.08 17.88
CA LEU A 411 -14.72 -21.34 17.28
C LEU A 411 -13.21 -21.56 17.44
N LEU A 412 -12.39 -20.51 17.31
CA LEU A 412 -10.95 -20.60 17.55
C LEU A 412 -10.65 -20.95 19.02
N GLN A 413 -11.30 -20.28 19.98
CA GLN A 413 -11.16 -20.63 21.39
C GLN A 413 -11.61 -22.05 21.68
N LEU A 414 -12.73 -22.50 21.10
CA LEU A 414 -13.19 -23.88 21.22
C LEU A 414 -12.14 -24.87 20.73
N VAL A 415 -11.52 -24.61 19.56
CA VAL A 415 -10.46 -25.47 19.00
C VAL A 415 -9.23 -25.48 19.90
N ASP A 416 -8.81 -24.33 20.42
CA ASP A 416 -7.66 -24.21 21.30
C ASP A 416 -7.89 -24.96 22.63
N ILE A 417 -9.08 -24.83 23.22
CA ILE A 417 -9.48 -25.54 24.44
C ILE A 417 -9.51 -27.05 24.19
N ALA A 418 -10.10 -27.51 23.09
CA ALA A 418 -10.14 -28.93 22.75
C ALA A 418 -8.72 -29.51 22.61
N ARG A 419 -7.84 -28.83 21.85
CA ARG A 419 -6.45 -29.25 21.64
C ARG A 419 -5.63 -29.28 22.93
N PHE A 420 -5.80 -28.28 23.79
CA PHE A 420 -5.12 -28.23 25.08
C PHE A 420 -5.47 -29.43 25.97
N ASN A 421 -6.72 -29.90 25.90
CA ASN A 421 -7.20 -31.06 26.64
C ASN A 421 -7.02 -32.39 25.89
N GLU A 422 -6.27 -32.40 24.78
CA GLU A 422 -6.08 -33.59 23.92
C GLU A 422 -7.40 -34.18 23.39
N LEU A 423 -8.43 -33.35 23.21
CA LEU A 423 -9.73 -33.71 22.67
C LEU A 423 -9.86 -33.32 21.19
N SER A 424 -10.71 -34.02 20.45
CA SER A 424 -11.11 -33.59 19.11
C SER A 424 -11.97 -32.33 19.18
N PRO A 425 -11.73 -31.31 18.34
CA PRO A 425 -12.58 -30.12 18.27
C PRO A 425 -13.98 -30.43 17.75
N GLU A 426 -14.96 -30.47 18.66
CA GLU A 426 -16.36 -30.71 18.34
C GLU A 426 -17.26 -29.64 18.96
N LEU A 427 -18.37 -29.33 18.28
CA LEU A 427 -19.42 -28.50 18.87
C LEU A 427 -20.16 -29.32 19.95
N THR A 428 -19.79 -29.05 21.19
CA THR A 428 -20.40 -29.59 22.41
C THR A 428 -20.76 -28.43 23.35
N PRO A 429 -21.79 -28.57 24.20
CA PRO A 429 -22.12 -27.55 25.18
C PRO A 429 -20.91 -27.20 26.07
N GLU A 430 -20.15 -28.20 26.51
CA GLU A 430 -19.03 -28.03 27.43
C GLU A 430 -17.92 -27.15 26.83
N LEU A 431 -17.54 -27.41 25.56
CA LEU A 431 -16.52 -26.62 24.89
C LEU A 431 -17.02 -25.23 24.49
N LEU A 432 -18.30 -25.10 24.11
CA LEU A 432 -18.90 -23.80 23.82
C LEU A 432 -18.99 -22.92 25.08
N ASP A 433 -19.42 -23.50 26.20
CA ASP A 433 -19.49 -22.80 27.49
C ASP A 433 -18.10 -22.33 27.92
N ALA A 434 -17.08 -23.19 27.80
CA ALA A 434 -15.70 -22.84 28.12
C ALA A 434 -15.16 -21.72 27.21
N ALA A 435 -15.45 -21.77 25.91
CA ALA A 435 -15.06 -20.72 24.97
C ALA A 435 -15.78 -19.39 25.27
N VAL A 436 -17.07 -19.42 25.55
CA VAL A 436 -17.83 -18.21 25.92
C VAL A 436 -17.31 -17.61 27.22
N ALA A 437 -17.07 -18.43 28.24
CA ALA A 437 -16.57 -17.98 29.54
C ALA A 437 -15.18 -17.35 29.46
N THR A 438 -14.36 -17.80 28.51
CA THR A 438 -13.01 -17.26 28.28
C THR A 438 -13.02 -16.02 27.39
N TYR A 439 -13.91 -15.96 26.40
CA TYR A 439 -13.99 -14.84 25.45
C TYR A 439 -14.71 -13.62 26.02
N PHE A 440 -15.88 -13.82 26.65
CA PHE A 440 -16.68 -12.73 27.19
C PHE A 440 -16.30 -12.47 28.64
N VAL A 441 -15.64 -11.35 28.88
CA VAL A 441 -15.36 -10.85 30.22
C VAL A 441 -16.56 -10.07 30.72
N ASP A 442 -16.99 -10.34 31.95
CA ASP A 442 -18.00 -9.53 32.63
C ASP A 442 -17.33 -8.22 33.08
N LEU A 443 -17.69 -7.10 32.45
CA LEU A 443 -17.04 -5.80 32.72
C LEU A 443 -17.61 -5.07 33.95
N GLY A 444 -18.59 -5.67 34.64
CA GLY A 444 -19.20 -5.12 35.86
C GLY A 444 -20.29 -4.09 35.60
#